data_AF-A0AAN9FRT3-F1
#
_entry.id   AF-A0AAN9FRT3-F1
#
_cell.length_a   1.000
_cell.length_b   1.000
_cell.length_c   1.000
_cell.angle_alpha   90.00
_cell.angle_beta   90.00
_cell.angle_gamma   90.00
#
_symmetry.space_group_name_H-M   'P 1'
#
loop_
_entity.id
_entity.type
_entity.pdbx_description
1 polymer ?
#
loop_
_entity_poly.entity_id
_entity_poly.type
_entity_poly.pdbx_seq_one_letter_code
_entity_poly.pdbx_strand_id
1 'polypeptide(L)'
;MSMGKPKDGDFQIVAAPGTSKPPLPPGAASNAIVEYTPVVFKEEEEDLEVKLRRIIDNVPVRVSNTSGSSAGSGSGDFHQYRQMRRKEQDRLARMEVDYQKRKELAEFNMRREERLKAAEERTAKKRAKRQKKKQRKKEKKVKLNAGEQQQEGSSSDGDSGNDEEAP
;
A
#
# COMPACT_ATOMS: atom_id res chain seq x y z
N MET A 1 17.23 38.29 35.00
CA MET A 1 18.00 37.11 35.46
C MET A 1 17.50 35.90 34.68
N SER A 2 18.24 35.44 33.67
CA SER A 2 19.11 34.25 33.69
C SER A 2 18.36 32.92 33.55
N MET A 3 18.37 32.41 32.31
CA MET A 3 18.54 31.03 31.81
C MET A 3 18.01 29.82 32.60
N GLY A 4 17.38 28.89 31.88
CA GLY A 4 17.46 27.47 32.23
C GLY A 4 16.47 26.56 31.50
N LYS A 5 16.92 25.91 30.42
CA LYS A 5 16.30 24.67 29.91
C LYS A 5 16.45 23.56 30.96
N PRO A 6 15.44 22.72 31.25
CA PRO A 6 15.68 21.45 31.89
C PRO A 6 16.24 20.44 30.88
N LYS A 7 17.42 19.91 31.22
CA LYS A 7 18.15 18.83 30.56
C LYS A 7 17.54 17.46 30.90
N ASP A 8 17.81 16.51 30.02
CA ASP A 8 17.60 15.08 30.16
C ASP A 8 18.04 14.55 31.53
N GLY A 9 17.14 13.81 32.17
CA GLY A 9 17.37 13.15 33.46
C GLY A 9 17.58 11.66 33.26
N ASP A 10 18.79 11.22 33.56
CA ASP A 10 19.28 9.85 33.57
C ASP A 10 18.37 8.87 34.34
N PHE A 11 17.89 7.82 33.68
CA PHE A 11 17.33 6.67 34.40
C PHE A 11 18.46 5.73 34.81
N GLN A 12 18.79 5.81 36.10
CA GLN A 12 19.77 4.97 36.78
C GLN A 12 19.37 3.48 36.78
N ILE A 13 20.39 2.67 36.52
CA ILE A 13 20.45 1.21 36.67
C ILE A 13 20.38 0.87 38.17
N VAL A 14 19.51 -0.08 38.53
CA VAL A 14 19.59 -0.80 39.81
C VAL A 14 19.65 -2.30 39.51
N ALA A 15 20.82 -2.90 39.75
CA ALA A 15 21.02 -4.33 39.74
C ALA A 15 20.71 -4.91 41.12
N ALA A 16 19.96 -6.01 41.17
CA ALA A 16 19.73 -6.79 42.38
C ALA A 16 20.24 -8.25 42.18
N PRO A 17 20.67 -8.93 43.25
CA PRO A 17 21.81 -9.85 43.23
C PRO A 17 21.48 -11.32 42.98
N GLY A 18 22.53 -12.07 42.68
CA GLY A 18 22.54 -13.42 42.11
C GLY A 18 21.98 -14.55 42.97
N THR A 19 21.58 -15.62 42.26
CA THR A 19 21.52 -16.98 42.79
C THR A 19 22.49 -17.86 42.00
N SER A 20 23.38 -18.53 42.71
CA SER A 20 24.48 -19.36 42.18
C SER A 20 23.98 -20.71 41.67
N LYS A 21 24.42 -21.11 40.47
CA LYS A 21 24.38 -22.51 40.01
C LYS A 21 25.77 -22.90 39.45
N PRO A 22 26.26 -24.13 39.70
CA PRO A 22 27.62 -24.56 39.37
C PRO A 22 27.83 -24.82 37.86
N PRO A 23 29.08 -24.85 37.35
CA PRO A 23 29.34 -24.92 35.91
C PRO A 23 29.19 -26.34 35.35
N LEU A 24 28.53 -26.46 34.20
CA LEU A 24 28.49 -27.69 33.38
C LEU A 24 29.67 -27.69 32.38
N PRO A 25 30.25 -28.86 32.03
CA PRO A 25 31.46 -28.98 31.22
C PRO A 25 31.24 -28.67 29.72
N PRO A 26 32.31 -28.31 28.97
CA PRO A 26 32.20 -27.94 27.56
C PRO A 26 32.11 -29.20 26.68
N GLY A 27 30.98 -29.36 25.98
CA GLY A 27 30.75 -30.54 25.15
C GLY A 27 29.85 -30.28 23.95
N ALA A 28 30.48 -30.35 22.76
CA ALA A 28 29.90 -30.61 21.44
C ALA A 28 28.91 -29.58 20.86
N ALA A 29 29.44 -28.79 19.92
CA ALA A 29 28.66 -28.01 18.96
C ALA A 29 27.64 -28.89 18.23
N SER A 30 26.37 -28.77 18.62
CA SER A 30 25.22 -29.30 17.89
C SER A 30 24.49 -28.11 17.28
N ASN A 31 24.88 -27.72 16.06
CA ASN A 31 24.16 -26.72 15.29
C ASN A 31 22.84 -27.31 14.79
N ALA A 32 21.82 -27.36 15.65
CA ALA A 32 20.45 -27.73 15.28
C ALA A 32 19.54 -26.54 15.55
N ILE A 33 19.75 -25.46 14.78
CA ILE A 33 18.72 -24.46 14.55
C ILE A 33 17.69 -25.17 13.68
N VAL A 34 16.56 -25.57 14.27
CA VAL A 34 15.39 -25.97 13.50
C VAL A 34 14.88 -24.68 12.85
N GLU A 35 15.33 -24.41 11.64
CA GLU A 35 14.77 -23.37 10.80
C GLU A 35 13.29 -23.70 10.57
N TYR A 36 12.41 -22.96 11.24
CA TYR A 36 10.99 -22.98 10.93
C TYR A 36 10.80 -22.31 9.58
N THR A 37 10.80 -23.11 8.52
CA THR A 37 10.30 -22.67 7.22
C THR A 37 8.78 -22.50 7.35
N PRO A 38 8.23 -21.30 7.11
CA PRO A 38 6.80 -21.11 7.17
C PRO A 38 6.13 -21.99 6.11
N VAL A 39 5.12 -22.74 6.53
CA VAL A 39 4.33 -23.60 5.66
C VAL A 39 3.65 -22.72 4.59
N VAL A 40 4.07 -22.86 3.34
CA VAL A 40 3.48 -22.18 2.18
C VAL A 40 2.35 -23.07 1.65
N PHE A 41 1.15 -22.94 2.22
CA PHE A 41 -0.08 -23.40 1.58
C PHE A 41 -0.83 -22.17 1.10
N LYS A 42 -0.80 -21.92 -0.22
CA LYS A 42 -1.64 -20.89 -0.86
C LYS A 42 -2.18 -21.30 -2.24
N GLU A 43 -1.50 -22.17 -2.97
CA GLU A 43 -1.97 -22.58 -4.31
C GLU A 43 -3.11 -23.61 -4.23
N GLU A 44 -3.00 -24.63 -3.37
CA GLU A 44 -4.05 -25.67 -3.24
C GLU A 44 -5.34 -25.18 -2.55
N GLU A 45 -5.23 -24.21 -1.63
CA GLU A 45 -6.39 -23.60 -0.96
C GLU A 45 -7.18 -22.70 -1.93
N GLU A 46 -6.48 -21.90 -2.74
CA GLU A 46 -7.08 -21.09 -3.81
C GLU A 46 -7.81 -21.99 -4.83
N ASP A 47 -7.22 -23.13 -5.19
CA ASP A 47 -7.86 -24.12 -6.08
C ASP A 47 -9.14 -24.71 -5.48
N LEU A 48 -9.16 -25.01 -4.17
CA LEU A 48 -10.35 -25.50 -3.49
C LEU A 48 -11.45 -24.43 -3.46
N GLU A 49 -11.12 -23.18 -3.17
CA GLU A 49 -12.08 -22.08 -3.19
C GLU A 49 -12.65 -21.83 -4.58
N VAL A 50 -11.82 -21.85 -5.62
CA VAL A 50 -12.23 -21.72 -7.02
C VAL A 50 -13.14 -22.88 -7.42
N LYS A 51 -12.80 -24.11 -7.03
CA LYS A 51 -13.62 -25.30 -7.28
C LYS A 51 -14.96 -25.22 -6.55
N LEU A 52 -14.97 -24.78 -5.28
CA LEU A 52 -16.19 -24.61 -4.51
C LEU A 52 -17.09 -23.53 -5.10
N ARG A 53 -16.55 -22.38 -5.51
CA ARG A 53 -17.29 -21.35 -6.25
C ARG A 53 -17.90 -21.92 -7.53
N ARG A 54 -17.09 -22.61 -8.34
CA ARG A 54 -17.55 -23.26 -9.57
C ARG A 54 -18.68 -24.25 -9.31
N ILE A 55 -18.60 -25.04 -8.23
CA ILE A 55 -19.66 -25.99 -7.85
C ILE A 55 -20.93 -25.24 -7.45
N ILE A 56 -20.83 -24.23 -6.58
CA ILE A 56 -21.97 -23.44 -6.11
C ILE A 56 -22.70 -22.76 -7.29
N ASP A 57 -21.95 -22.24 -8.26
CA ASP A 57 -22.51 -21.47 -9.37
C ASP A 57 -23.06 -22.37 -10.50
N ASN A 58 -22.43 -23.52 -10.76
CA ASN A 58 -22.74 -24.33 -11.95
C ASN A 58 -23.47 -25.64 -11.65
N VAL A 59 -23.46 -26.12 -10.41
CA VAL A 59 -24.14 -27.38 -10.04
C VAL A 59 -25.55 -27.06 -9.52
N PRO A 60 -26.61 -27.56 -10.17
CA PRO A 60 -27.97 -27.35 -9.71
C PRO A 60 -28.16 -27.93 -8.29
N VAL A 61 -28.56 -27.06 -7.35
CA VAL A 61 -28.87 -27.49 -5.98
C VAL A 61 -30.24 -28.17 -5.97
N ARG A 62 -30.26 -29.50 -5.83
CA ARG A 62 -31.49 -30.26 -5.64
C ARG A 62 -31.91 -30.23 -4.17
N VAL A 63 -33.10 -29.71 -3.90
CA VAL A 63 -33.70 -29.72 -2.56
C VAL A 63 -34.70 -30.88 -2.47
N SER A 64 -34.42 -31.86 -1.60
CA SER A 64 -35.25 -33.08 -1.47
C SER A 64 -36.50 -32.90 -0.61
N ASN A 65 -36.54 -31.88 0.26
CA ASN A 65 -37.58 -31.74 1.30
C ASN A 65 -38.52 -30.56 0.99
N THR A 66 -38.99 -30.47 -0.26
CA THR A 66 -39.91 -29.39 -0.68
C THR A 66 -41.36 -29.90 -0.72
N SER A 67 -42.23 -29.23 0.02
CA SER A 67 -43.68 -29.44 -0.05
C SER A 67 -44.23 -28.92 -1.39
N GLY A 68 -45.37 -29.46 -1.83
CA GLY A 68 -46.01 -29.02 -3.08
C GLY A 68 -46.38 -27.53 -3.07
N SER A 69 -46.44 -26.90 -4.25
CA SER A 69 -46.64 -25.44 -4.38
C SER A 69 -47.96 -24.92 -3.81
N SER A 70 -48.99 -25.78 -3.73
CA SER A 70 -50.29 -25.46 -3.14
C SER A 70 -50.47 -26.04 -1.73
N ALA A 71 -49.42 -26.61 -1.14
CA ALA A 71 -49.48 -27.10 0.24
C ALA A 71 -49.58 -25.93 1.21
N GLY A 72 -50.32 -26.11 2.30
CA GLY A 72 -50.41 -25.12 3.38
C GLY A 72 -49.11 -24.99 4.17
N SER A 73 -49.07 -24.02 5.07
CA SER A 73 -47.92 -23.79 5.95
C SER A 73 -47.76 -24.93 6.98
N GLY A 74 -46.62 -25.60 6.96
CA GLY A 74 -46.22 -26.62 7.93
C GLY A 74 -45.63 -26.02 9.20
N SER A 75 -45.59 -26.80 10.29
CA SER A 75 -45.01 -26.38 11.57
C SER A 75 -43.51 -26.02 11.49
N GLY A 76 -42.80 -26.56 10.49
CA GLY A 76 -41.38 -26.30 10.25
C GLY A 76 -41.09 -25.09 9.35
N ASP A 77 -42.09 -24.54 8.65
CA ASP A 77 -41.89 -23.54 7.60
C ASP A 77 -41.38 -22.21 8.17
N PHE A 78 -41.86 -21.85 9.37
CA PHE A 78 -41.37 -20.68 10.09
C PHE A 78 -39.86 -20.75 10.35
N HIS A 79 -39.37 -21.91 10.79
CA HIS A 79 -37.95 -22.08 11.06
C HIS A 79 -37.12 -22.10 9.77
N GLN A 80 -37.61 -22.73 8.70
CA GLN A 80 -36.96 -22.69 7.39
C GLN A 80 -36.82 -21.24 6.88
N TYR A 81 -37.89 -20.47 6.92
CA TYR A 81 -37.88 -19.06 6.53
C TYR A 81 -36.91 -18.24 7.38
N ARG A 82 -36.90 -18.44 8.72
CA ARG A 82 -35.96 -17.73 9.60
C ARG A 82 -34.50 -18.00 9.23
N GLN A 83 -34.15 -19.26 8.92
CA GLN A 83 -32.78 -19.61 8.54
C GLN A 83 -32.43 -19.07 7.14
N MET A 84 -33.35 -19.14 6.17
CA MET A 84 -33.14 -18.57 4.85
C MET A 84 -32.98 -17.06 4.88
N ARG A 85 -33.82 -16.35 5.66
CA ARG A 85 -33.71 -14.89 5.83
C ARG A 85 -32.35 -14.50 6.40
N ARG A 86 -31.86 -15.21 7.42
CA ARG A 86 -30.53 -14.95 8.01
C ARG A 86 -29.42 -15.17 6.98
N LYS A 87 -29.45 -16.30 6.28
CA LYS A 87 -28.48 -16.60 5.20
C LYS A 87 -28.46 -15.51 4.13
N GLU A 88 -29.62 -15.00 3.74
CA GLU A 88 -29.73 -13.94 2.73
C GLU A 88 -29.25 -12.58 3.26
N GLN A 89 -29.58 -12.23 4.50
CA GLN A 89 -29.06 -11.03 5.14
C GLN A 89 -27.54 -11.05 5.25
N ASP A 90 -26.97 -12.18 5.67
CA ASP A 90 -25.52 -12.37 5.74
C ASP A 90 -24.87 -12.27 4.36
N ARG A 91 -25.52 -12.82 3.31
CA ARG A 91 -25.06 -12.73 1.92
C ARG A 91 -25.03 -11.27 1.45
N LEU A 92 -26.10 -10.52 1.68
CA LEU A 92 -26.18 -9.09 1.33
C LEU A 92 -25.15 -8.25 2.08
N ALA A 93 -25.00 -8.49 3.39
CA ALA A 93 -24.01 -7.80 4.22
C ALA A 93 -22.58 -8.03 3.72
N ARG A 94 -22.21 -9.27 3.37
CA ARG A 94 -20.89 -9.58 2.80
C ARG A 94 -20.65 -8.88 1.46
N MET A 95 -21.65 -8.89 0.59
CA MET A 95 -21.57 -8.21 -0.71
C MET A 95 -21.36 -6.70 -0.55
N GLU A 96 -22.08 -6.07 0.39
CA GLU A 96 -21.95 -4.64 0.68
C GLU A 96 -20.55 -4.30 1.21
N VAL A 97 -20.03 -5.09 2.16
CA VAL A 97 -18.68 -4.91 2.70
C VAL A 97 -17.62 -5.02 1.61
N ASP A 98 -17.73 -6.01 0.72
CA ASP A 98 -16.78 -6.17 -0.39
C ASP A 98 -16.88 -5.02 -1.40
N TYR A 99 -18.08 -4.53 -1.66
CA TYR A 99 -18.31 -3.36 -2.51
C TYR A 99 -17.67 -2.10 -1.93
N GLN A 100 -17.89 -1.83 -0.64
CA GLN A 100 -17.30 -0.69 0.06
C GLN A 100 -15.77 -0.74 0.03
N LYS A 101 -15.17 -1.90 0.34
CA LYS A 101 -13.71 -2.10 0.23
C LYS A 101 -13.19 -1.81 -1.17
N ARG A 102 -13.84 -2.32 -2.22
CA ARG A 102 -13.44 -2.07 -3.62
C ARG A 102 -13.54 -0.59 -3.97
N LYS A 103 -14.59 0.09 -3.52
CA LYS A 103 -14.79 1.52 -3.72
C LYS A 103 -13.70 2.35 -3.03
N GLU A 104 -13.43 2.06 -1.77
CA GLU A 104 -12.38 2.75 -1.00
C GLU A 104 -10.98 2.58 -1.62
N LEU A 105 -10.65 1.37 -2.06
CA LEU A 105 -9.39 1.09 -2.75
C LEU A 105 -9.29 1.82 -4.09
N ALA A 106 -10.37 1.84 -4.88
CA ALA A 106 -10.42 2.57 -6.13
C ALA A 106 -10.23 4.09 -5.91
N GLU A 107 -10.95 4.67 -4.94
CA GLU A 107 -10.80 6.07 -4.57
C GLU A 107 -9.40 6.41 -4.07
N PHE A 108 -8.81 5.53 -3.24
CA PHE A 108 -7.45 5.72 -2.75
C PHE A 108 -6.41 5.70 -3.89
N ASN A 109 -6.54 4.75 -4.82
CA ASN A 109 -5.66 4.64 -5.98
C ASN A 109 -5.78 5.86 -6.89
N MET A 110 -7.01 6.31 -7.19
CA MET A 110 -7.24 7.54 -7.96
C MET A 110 -6.59 8.76 -7.30
N ARG A 111 -6.82 8.98 -5.99
CA ARG A 111 -6.19 10.09 -5.26
C ARG A 111 -4.66 9.98 -5.20
N ARG A 112 -4.11 8.76 -5.19
CA ARG A 112 -2.65 8.53 -5.22
C ARG A 112 -2.09 8.86 -6.60
N GLU A 113 -2.72 8.38 -7.66
CA GLU A 113 -2.31 8.63 -9.05
C GLU A 113 -2.39 10.12 -9.39
N GLU A 114 -3.43 10.84 -8.96
CA GLU A 114 -3.55 12.28 -9.14
C GLU A 114 -2.39 13.05 -8.48
N ARG A 115 -2.03 12.70 -7.25
CA ARG A 115 -0.89 13.31 -6.55
C ARG A 115 0.44 13.02 -7.24
N LEU A 116 0.63 11.79 -7.72
CA LEU A 116 1.83 11.40 -8.47
C LEU A 116 1.90 12.16 -9.81
N LYS A 117 0.80 12.21 -10.57
CA LYS A 117 0.70 12.97 -11.82
C LYS A 117 1.01 14.46 -11.61
N ALA A 118 0.46 15.09 -10.57
CA ALA A 118 0.75 16.49 -10.25
C ALA A 118 2.24 16.72 -9.91
N ALA A 119 2.87 15.80 -9.17
CA ALA A 119 4.30 15.87 -8.87
C ALA A 119 5.16 15.66 -10.14
N GLU A 120 4.79 14.71 -11.00
CA GLU A 120 5.42 14.45 -12.29
C GLU A 120 5.30 15.65 -13.23
N GLU A 121 4.15 16.30 -13.32
CA GLU A 121 3.97 17.52 -14.11
C GLU A 121 4.84 18.67 -13.61
N ARG A 122 4.88 18.90 -12.29
CA ARG A 122 5.74 19.93 -11.68
C ARG A 122 7.22 19.65 -11.97
N THR A 123 7.65 18.39 -11.83
CA THR A 123 9.04 18.00 -12.09
C THR A 123 9.38 18.02 -13.58
N ALA A 124 8.46 17.65 -14.46
CA ALA A 124 8.60 17.69 -15.92
C ALA A 124 8.73 19.14 -16.42
N LYS A 125 7.88 20.07 -15.94
CA LYS A 125 7.98 21.51 -16.25
C LYS A 125 9.36 22.06 -15.84
N LYS A 126 9.82 21.75 -14.62
CA LYS A 126 11.16 22.17 -14.13
C LYS A 126 12.29 21.53 -14.95
N ARG A 127 12.17 20.25 -15.31
CA ARG A 127 13.14 19.52 -16.16
C ARG A 127 13.22 20.13 -17.56
N ALA A 128 12.08 20.46 -18.19
CA ALA A 128 12.01 21.12 -19.48
C ALA A 128 12.67 22.51 -19.47
N LYS A 129 12.38 23.34 -18.44
CA LYS A 129 13.06 24.64 -18.23
C LYS A 129 14.59 24.47 -18.15
N ARG A 130 15.08 23.49 -17.39
CA ARG A 130 16.52 23.17 -17.27
C ARG A 130 17.14 22.68 -18.59
N GLN A 131 16.44 21.83 -19.33
CA GLN A 131 16.90 21.32 -20.63
C GLN A 131 17.02 22.45 -21.66
N LYS A 132 16.02 23.34 -21.76
CA LYS A 132 16.06 24.53 -22.63
C LYS A 132 17.23 25.46 -22.26
N LYS A 133 17.49 25.69 -20.96
CA LYS A 133 18.66 26.46 -20.50
C LYS A 133 19.98 25.77 -20.87
N LYS A 134 20.06 24.44 -20.77
CA LYS A 134 21.24 23.65 -21.16
C LYS A 134 21.48 23.71 -22.68
N GLN A 135 20.44 23.60 -23.49
CA GLN A 135 20.51 23.75 -24.96
C GLN A 135 20.99 25.14 -25.35
N ARG A 136 20.38 26.22 -24.84
CA ARG A 136 20.83 27.61 -25.07
C ARG A 136 22.29 27.84 -24.69
N LYS A 137 22.77 27.27 -23.57
CA LYS A 137 24.19 27.35 -23.17
C LYS A 137 25.11 26.60 -24.14
N LYS A 138 24.70 25.42 -24.62
CA LYS A 138 25.46 24.67 -25.63
C LYS A 138 25.53 25.44 -26.95
N GLU A 139 24.41 25.98 -27.42
CA GLU A 139 24.35 26.80 -28.63
C GLU A 139 25.24 28.04 -28.54
N LYS A 140 25.22 28.76 -27.40
CA LYS A 140 26.14 29.88 -27.16
C LYS A 140 27.61 29.44 -27.19
N LYS A 141 27.96 28.31 -26.57
CA LYS A 141 29.34 27.78 -26.61
C LYS A 141 29.79 27.40 -28.02
N VAL A 142 28.91 26.78 -28.81
CA VAL A 142 29.20 26.46 -30.22
C VAL A 142 29.36 27.73 -31.05
N LYS A 143 28.50 28.74 -30.87
CA LYS A 143 28.63 30.03 -31.55
C LYS A 143 29.92 30.78 -31.19
N LEU A 144 30.34 30.76 -29.93
CA LEU A 144 31.61 31.37 -29.52
C LEU A 144 32.83 30.65 -30.13
N ASN A 145 32.78 29.31 -30.21
CA ASN A 145 33.85 28.54 -30.87
C ASN A 145 33.83 28.65 -32.41
N ALA A 146 32.68 29.01 -33.01
CA ALA A 146 32.56 29.26 -34.45
C ALA A 146 32.80 30.73 -34.83
N GLY A 147 32.75 31.64 -33.86
CA GLY A 147 32.80 33.10 -34.02
C GLY A 147 34.14 33.74 -33.62
N GLU A 148 35.21 32.96 -33.44
CA GLU A 148 36.57 33.51 -33.32
C GLU A 148 37.07 34.17 -34.62
N GLN A 149 36.22 34.21 -35.65
CA GLN A 149 36.30 35.16 -36.75
C GLN A 149 35.11 36.14 -36.64
N GLN A 150 35.39 37.38 -36.25
CA GLN A 150 34.53 38.58 -36.32
C GLN A 150 33.76 39.02 -35.04
N GLN A 151 34.47 39.89 -34.32
CA GLN A 151 34.06 41.20 -33.78
C GLN A 151 33.25 41.31 -32.47
N GLU A 152 33.82 42.17 -31.63
CA GLU A 152 33.34 42.73 -30.38
C GLU A 152 32.07 43.58 -30.56
N GLY A 153 31.16 43.52 -29.58
CA GLY A 153 30.18 44.57 -29.32
C GLY A 153 28.80 44.10 -28.83
N SER A 154 28.35 44.73 -27.73
CA SER A 154 26.95 44.83 -27.26
C SER A 154 26.31 43.55 -26.68
N SER A 155 25.45 43.57 -25.65
CA SER A 155 24.96 44.53 -24.67
C SER A 155 24.04 43.72 -23.74
N SER A 156 23.89 44.17 -22.49
CA SER A 156 22.82 43.92 -21.53
C SER A 156 21.63 43.03 -21.96
N ASP A 157 21.32 41.99 -21.16
CA ASP A 157 19.92 41.76 -20.78
C ASP A 157 19.82 40.93 -19.50
N GLY A 158 19.37 41.59 -18.43
CA GLY A 158 18.96 40.98 -17.18
C GLY A 158 17.51 40.51 -17.29
N ASP A 159 17.27 39.22 -17.11
CA ASP A 159 15.92 38.65 -17.03
C ASP A 159 15.68 38.17 -15.59
N SER A 160 15.09 39.09 -14.82
CA SER A 160 14.60 38.92 -13.46
C SER A 160 13.31 38.09 -13.47
N GLY A 161 13.44 36.77 -13.37
CA GLY A 161 12.30 35.87 -13.17
C GLY A 161 11.86 35.84 -11.71
N ASN A 162 10.99 36.78 -11.33
CA ASN A 162 10.17 36.73 -10.12
C ASN A 162 9.15 35.58 -10.26
N ASP A 163 9.16 34.64 -9.30
CA ASP A 163 8.17 33.56 -9.16
C ASP A 163 8.10 33.23 -7.66
N GLU A 164 7.65 34.23 -6.89
CA GLU A 164 7.02 34.05 -5.59
C GLU A 164 5.65 33.40 -5.83
N GLU A 165 5.56 32.08 -5.62
CA GLU A 165 4.27 31.43 -5.37
C GLU A 165 4.43 30.54 -4.13
N ALA A 166 3.77 31.00 -3.07
CA ALA A 166 3.71 30.52 -1.70
C ALA A 166 3.22 29.05 -1.57
N PRO A 167 3.50 28.38 -0.43
CA PRO A 167 3.34 26.93 -0.24
C PRO A 167 1.93 26.37 -0.41
#